data_AF-A0A352SG72-F1
#
_entry.id   AF-A0A352SG72-F1
#
_cell.length_a   1.000
_cell.length_b   1.000
_cell.length_c   1.000
_cell.angle_alpha   90.00
_cell.angle_beta   90.00
_cell.angle_gamma   90.00
#
_symmetry.space_group_name_H-M   'P 1'
#
loop_
_entity.id
_entity.type
_entity.pdbx_description
1 polymer ?
#
loop_
_entity_poly.entity_id
_entity_poly.type
_entity_poly.pdbx_seq_one_letter_code
_entity_poly.pdbx_strand_id
1 'polypeptide(L)'
;MDTSQYLDLFIDETKEHLQSLNEHVLVLEKEPENEDTINEIFRAAHTLKGMSGTMGFVRMQRLTHDLENVFSEIRNGNMKVNEKLIDVLFRGLDALESYLAVISSEGNEGTEDNEDIINDLNALLEEQSGDGAAAPAQKEVKKEETPAKEEKAENKQESASDEKCKFKQIPISEYEATAINSARAEGKNVYGITVYLQKTCILK
;
A
#
# COMPACT_ATOMS: atom_id res chain seq x y z
N MET A 1 14.05 6.13 13.40
CA MET A 1 14.35 4.82 13.99
C MET A 1 15.60 4.31 13.30
N ASP A 2 16.55 3.72 14.04
CA ASP A 2 17.70 3.07 13.41
C ASP A 2 17.25 1.71 12.87
N THR A 3 17.08 1.64 11.54
CA THR A 3 16.59 0.45 10.83
C THR A 3 17.70 -0.57 10.54
N SER A 4 18.97 -0.21 10.81
CA SER A 4 20.14 -1.04 10.50
C SER A 4 20.09 -2.43 11.13
N GLN A 5 19.48 -2.55 12.32
CA GLN A 5 19.32 -3.84 13.02
C GLN A 5 18.32 -4.80 12.36
N TYR A 6 17.48 -4.30 11.44
CA TYR A 6 16.46 -5.07 10.75
C TYR A 6 16.82 -5.32 9.27
N LEU A 7 17.95 -4.81 8.80
CA LEU A 7 18.35 -4.87 7.40
C LEU A 7 18.51 -6.33 6.92
N ASP A 8 19.19 -7.17 7.69
CA ASP A 8 19.37 -8.59 7.34
C ASP A 8 18.04 -9.33 7.24
N LEU A 9 17.13 -9.09 8.19
CA LEU A 9 15.79 -9.66 8.16
C LEU A 9 15.00 -9.20 6.93
N PHE A 10 15.06 -7.91 6.62
CA PHE A 10 14.44 -7.36 5.42
C PHE A 10 14.98 -8.01 4.15
N ILE A 11 16.30 -8.20 4.06
CA ILE A 11 16.94 -8.82 2.90
C ILE A 11 16.45 -10.27 2.74
N ASP A 12 16.39 -11.04 3.83
CA ASP A 12 15.97 -12.44 3.78
C ASP A 12 14.47 -12.58 3.44
N GLU A 13 13.60 -11.82 4.11
CA GLU A 13 12.15 -11.82 3.79
C GLU A 13 11.88 -11.33 2.36
N THR A 14 12.63 -10.32 1.89
CA THR A 14 12.49 -9.81 0.53
C THR A 14 12.87 -10.86 -0.52
N LYS A 15 13.93 -11.65 -0.28
CA LYS A 15 14.31 -12.76 -1.17
C LYS A 15 13.20 -13.79 -1.29
N GLU A 16 12.59 -14.17 -0.17
CA GLU A 16 11.47 -15.12 -0.16
C GLU A 16 10.28 -14.59 -0.95
N HIS A 17 9.91 -13.31 -0.76
CA HIS A 17 8.83 -12.69 -1.51
C HIS A 17 9.14 -12.56 -3.01
N LEU A 18 10.37 -12.18 -3.39
CA LEU A 18 10.76 -12.10 -4.80
C LEU A 18 10.79 -13.46 -5.48
N GLN A 19 11.26 -14.49 -4.79
CA GLN A 19 11.19 -15.86 -5.30
C GLN A 19 9.74 -16.29 -5.53
N SER A 20 8.86 -16.07 -4.56
CA SER A 20 7.42 -16.38 -4.68
C SER A 20 6.78 -15.61 -5.85
N LEU A 21 7.08 -14.32 -5.99
CA LEU A 21 6.60 -13.50 -7.10
C LEU A 21 7.03 -14.06 -8.46
N ASN A 22 8.31 -14.40 -8.62
CA ASN A 22 8.83 -15.01 -9.85
C ASN A 22 8.13 -16.32 -10.20
N GLU A 23 7.98 -17.22 -9.22
CA GLU A 23 7.31 -18.50 -9.41
C GLU A 23 5.85 -18.32 -9.84
N HIS A 24 5.13 -17.41 -9.18
CA HIS A 24 3.73 -17.16 -9.49
C HIS A 24 3.51 -16.42 -10.82
N VAL A 25 4.38 -15.47 -11.19
CA VAL A 25 4.30 -14.83 -12.52
C VAL A 25 4.53 -15.86 -13.64
N LEU A 26 5.41 -16.84 -13.42
CA LEU A 26 5.62 -17.95 -14.36
C LEU A 26 4.42 -18.89 -14.49
N VAL A 27 3.65 -19.08 -13.41
CA VAL A 27 2.36 -19.78 -13.45
C VAL A 27 1.33 -18.95 -14.19
N LEU A 28 1.26 -17.66 -13.91
CA LEU A 28 0.31 -16.72 -14.52
C LEU A 28 0.50 -16.60 -16.04
N GLU A 29 1.74 -16.70 -16.54
CA GLU A 29 2.04 -16.75 -17.97
C GLU A 29 1.29 -17.90 -18.67
N LYS A 30 1.18 -19.05 -18.01
CA LYS A 30 0.52 -20.25 -18.54
C LYS A 30 -0.97 -20.30 -18.25
N GLU A 31 -1.36 -19.75 -17.08
CA GLU A 31 -2.71 -19.78 -16.55
C GLU A 31 -3.17 -18.34 -16.20
N PRO A 32 -3.46 -17.50 -17.21
CA PRO A 32 -3.73 -16.07 -17.02
C PRO A 32 -5.01 -15.75 -16.22
N GLU A 33 -5.91 -16.74 -16.06
CA GLU A 33 -7.17 -16.62 -15.33
C GLU A 33 -7.12 -17.27 -13.94
N ASN A 34 -5.94 -17.70 -13.48
CA ASN A 34 -5.77 -18.35 -12.18
C ASN A 34 -5.88 -17.32 -11.04
N GLU A 35 -7.09 -17.14 -10.50
CA GLU A 35 -7.39 -16.17 -9.45
C GLU A 35 -6.57 -16.38 -8.17
N ASP A 36 -6.29 -17.64 -7.80
CA ASP A 36 -5.47 -17.95 -6.62
C ASP A 36 -4.05 -17.40 -6.81
N THR A 37 -3.45 -17.63 -7.98
CA THR A 37 -2.12 -17.12 -8.33
C THR A 37 -2.08 -15.59 -8.34
N ILE A 38 -3.10 -14.95 -8.92
CA ILE A 38 -3.22 -13.47 -8.92
C ILE A 38 -3.27 -12.92 -7.49
N ASN A 39 -4.02 -13.58 -6.60
CA ASN A 39 -4.15 -13.16 -5.20
C ASN A 39 -2.84 -13.33 -4.42
N GLU A 40 -2.10 -14.42 -4.62
CA GLU A 40 -0.79 -14.63 -4.00
C GLU A 40 0.23 -13.57 -4.46
N ILE A 41 0.27 -13.26 -5.76
CA ILE A 41 1.13 -12.20 -6.29
C ILE A 41 0.78 -10.84 -5.67
N PHE A 42 -0.50 -10.49 -5.62
CA PHE A 42 -0.95 -9.24 -5.01
C PHE A 42 -0.52 -9.13 -3.54
N ARG A 43 -0.66 -10.21 -2.75
CA ARG A 43 -0.25 -10.24 -1.34
C ARG A 43 1.26 -10.09 -1.17
N ALA A 44 2.05 -10.77 -1.99
CA ALA A 44 3.50 -10.68 -1.97
C ALA A 44 3.96 -9.25 -2.32
N ALA A 45 3.41 -8.66 -3.39
CA ALA A 45 3.71 -7.28 -3.78
C ALA A 45 3.31 -6.26 -2.70
N HIS A 46 2.11 -6.41 -2.11
CA HIS A 46 1.64 -5.53 -1.04
C HIS A 46 2.53 -5.60 0.22
N THR A 47 2.96 -6.80 0.58
CA THR A 47 3.86 -7.03 1.71
C THR A 47 5.21 -6.37 1.44
N LEU A 48 5.77 -6.59 0.25
CA LEU A 48 7.06 -6.02 -0.14
C LEU A 48 7.03 -4.49 -0.17
N LYS A 49 5.95 -3.87 -0.69
CA LYS A 49 5.72 -2.42 -0.59
C LYS A 49 5.78 -1.93 0.86
N GLY A 50 5.09 -2.61 1.77
CA GLY A 50 5.05 -2.26 3.19
C GLY A 50 6.43 -2.36 3.86
N MET A 51 7.18 -3.42 3.54
CA MET A 51 8.54 -3.62 4.03
C MET A 51 9.49 -2.54 3.51
N SER A 52 9.49 -2.28 2.20
CA SER A 52 10.33 -1.24 1.58
C SER A 52 10.03 0.14 2.16
N GLY A 53 8.75 0.47 2.35
CA GLY A 53 8.35 1.73 2.97
C GLY A 53 8.74 1.86 4.45
N THR A 54 8.72 0.75 5.20
CA THR A 54 9.19 0.73 6.60
C THR A 54 10.69 0.95 6.69
N MET A 55 11.47 0.40 5.76
CA MET A 55 12.92 0.60 5.67
C MET A 55 13.31 1.96 5.07
N GLY A 56 12.39 2.64 4.39
CA GLY A 56 12.67 3.91 3.70
C GLY A 56 13.31 3.74 2.32
N PHE A 57 13.19 2.55 1.71
CA PHE A 57 13.60 2.29 0.33
C PHE A 57 12.50 2.76 -0.62
N VAL A 58 12.54 4.06 -0.94
CA VAL A 58 11.47 4.78 -1.64
C VAL A 58 11.30 4.30 -3.08
N ARG A 59 12.39 4.01 -3.79
CA ARG A 59 12.35 3.54 -5.19
C ARG A 59 11.79 2.13 -5.27
N MET A 60 12.27 1.25 -4.39
CA MET A 60 11.75 -0.10 -4.29
C MET A 60 10.26 -0.08 -3.91
N GLN A 61 9.87 0.78 -2.96
CA GLN A 61 8.46 0.98 -2.59
C GLN A 61 7.61 1.48 -3.78
N ARG A 62 8.14 2.39 -4.60
CA ARG A 62 7.42 2.92 -5.77
C ARG A 62 7.17 1.84 -6.80
N LEU A 63 8.20 1.09 -7.18
CA LEU A 63 8.07 0.03 -8.18
C LEU A 63 7.10 -1.09 -7.71
N THR A 64 7.20 -1.50 -6.43
CA THR A 64 6.28 -2.49 -5.86
C THR A 64 4.84 -1.99 -5.80
N HIS A 65 4.63 -0.70 -5.53
CA HIS A 65 3.31 -0.09 -5.57
C HIS A 65 2.69 -0.12 -6.98
N ASP A 66 3.48 0.17 -8.02
CA ASP A 66 2.98 0.14 -9.40
C ASP A 66 2.66 -1.29 -9.85
N LEU A 67 3.46 -2.28 -9.45
CA LEU A 67 3.12 -3.70 -9.61
C LEU A 67 1.81 -4.06 -8.88
N GLU A 68 1.65 -3.64 -7.62
CA GLU A 68 0.42 -3.89 -6.85
C GLU A 68 -0.83 -3.30 -7.54
N ASN A 69 -0.71 -2.12 -8.14
CA ASN A 69 -1.83 -1.49 -8.87
C ASN A 69 -2.26 -2.31 -10.09
N VAL A 70 -1.30 -2.82 -10.85
CA VAL A 70 -1.57 -3.73 -11.98
C VAL A 70 -2.30 -4.99 -11.51
N PHE A 71 -1.82 -5.63 -10.46
CA PHE A 71 -2.49 -6.83 -9.91
C PHE A 71 -3.83 -6.53 -9.26
N SER A 72 -4.04 -5.32 -8.73
CA SER A 72 -5.35 -4.87 -8.27
C SER A 72 -6.36 -4.84 -9.41
N GLU A 73 -6.01 -4.26 -10.56
CA GLU A 73 -6.91 -4.18 -11.72
C GLU A 73 -7.19 -5.55 -12.34
N ILE A 74 -6.19 -6.43 -12.40
CA ILE A 74 -6.36 -7.81 -12.85
C ILE A 74 -7.32 -8.56 -11.92
N ARG A 75 -7.11 -8.46 -10.61
CA ARG A 75 -7.98 -9.11 -9.60
C ARG A 75 -9.42 -8.59 -9.67
N ASN A 76 -9.61 -7.31 -9.97
CA ASN A 76 -10.93 -6.71 -10.10
C ASN A 76 -11.61 -7.06 -11.44
N GLY A 77 -10.93 -7.75 -12.35
CA GLY A 77 -11.42 -8.09 -13.68
C GLY A 77 -11.41 -6.93 -14.67
N ASN A 78 -10.74 -5.82 -14.32
CA ASN A 78 -10.64 -4.61 -15.15
C ASN A 78 -9.49 -4.70 -16.17
N MET A 79 -8.57 -5.65 -15.99
CA MET A 79 -7.41 -5.85 -16.85
C MET A 79 -7.20 -7.35 -17.12
N LYS A 80 -6.91 -7.70 -18.37
CA LYS A 80 -6.54 -9.07 -18.74
C LYS A 80 -5.04 -9.26 -18.81
N VAL A 81 -4.56 -10.42 -18.37
CA VAL A 81 -3.17 -10.82 -18.53
C VAL A 81 -2.90 -11.13 -20.01
N ASN A 82 -1.79 -10.61 -20.53
CA ASN A 82 -1.30 -10.85 -21.88
C ASN A 82 0.24 -10.92 -21.89
N GLU A 83 0.83 -11.35 -23.00
CA GLU A 83 2.29 -11.52 -23.14
C GLU A 83 3.06 -10.22 -22.85
N LYS A 84 2.58 -9.09 -23.38
CA LYS A 84 3.20 -7.76 -23.15
C LYS A 84 3.24 -7.41 -21.66
N LEU A 85 2.17 -7.71 -20.91
CA LEU A 85 2.15 -7.50 -19.48
C LEU A 85 3.18 -8.41 -18.77
N ILE A 86 3.21 -9.70 -19.10
CA ILE A 86 4.14 -10.66 -18.49
C ILE A 86 5.60 -10.21 -18.67
N ASP A 87 5.96 -9.75 -19.87
CA ASP A 87 7.31 -9.21 -20.13
C ASP A 87 7.66 -8.02 -19.24
N VAL A 88 6.71 -7.08 -19.06
CA VAL A 88 6.91 -5.90 -18.20
C VAL A 88 6.98 -6.31 -16.72
N LEU A 89 6.20 -7.31 -16.29
CA LEU A 89 6.24 -7.84 -14.93
C LEU A 89 7.62 -8.45 -14.62
N PHE A 90 8.17 -9.28 -15.52
CA PHE A 90 9.52 -9.84 -15.32
C PHE A 90 10.60 -8.76 -15.25
N ARG A 91 10.54 -7.73 -16.11
CA ARG A 91 11.44 -6.57 -16.00
C ARG A 91 11.32 -5.87 -14.64
N GLY A 92 10.10 -5.74 -14.12
CA GLY A 92 9.86 -5.22 -12.78
C GLY A 92 10.47 -6.08 -11.68
N LEU A 93 10.37 -7.41 -11.77
CA LEU A 93 10.99 -8.33 -10.81
C LEU A 93 12.52 -8.27 -10.86
N ASP A 94 13.11 -8.24 -12.06
CA ASP A 94 14.56 -8.07 -12.26
C ASP A 94 15.07 -6.76 -11.62
N ALA A 95 14.30 -5.68 -11.77
CA ALA A 95 14.62 -4.39 -11.15
C ALA A 95 14.53 -4.44 -9.61
N LEU A 96 13.56 -5.15 -9.05
CA LEU A 96 13.48 -5.37 -7.59
C LEU A 96 14.63 -6.22 -7.06
N GLU A 97 15.05 -7.25 -7.80
CA GLU A 97 16.23 -8.04 -7.47
C GLU A 97 17.51 -7.18 -7.51
N SER A 98 17.61 -6.28 -8.50
CA SER A 98 18.72 -5.32 -8.59
C SER A 98 18.75 -4.39 -7.37
N TYR A 99 17.61 -3.82 -6.96
CA TYR A 99 17.54 -3.03 -5.74
C TYR A 99 17.98 -3.82 -4.51
N LEU A 100 17.48 -5.04 -4.34
CA LEU A 100 17.85 -5.90 -3.23
C LEU A 100 19.36 -6.18 -3.21
N ALA A 101 19.98 -6.41 -4.37
CA ALA A 101 21.42 -6.63 -4.48
C ALA A 101 22.22 -5.40 -4.00
N VAL A 102 21.83 -4.19 -4.44
CA VAL A 102 22.47 -2.93 -4.00
C VAL A 102 22.25 -2.68 -2.52
N ILE A 103 21.05 -2.91 -2.01
CA ILE A 103 20.72 -2.81 -0.58
C ILE A 103 21.59 -3.76 0.24
N SER A 104 21.77 -4.99 -0.23
CA SER A 104 22.61 -5.99 0.44
C SER A 104 24.09 -5.64 0.45
N SER A 105 24.60 -4.95 -0.57
CA SER A 105 26.03 -4.59 -0.64
C SER A 105 26.36 -3.22 -0.04
N GLU A 106 25.46 -2.26 -0.14
CA GLU A 106 25.71 -0.85 0.17
C GLU A 106 24.80 -0.28 1.26
N GLY A 107 23.77 -1.01 1.70
CA GLY A 107 22.79 -0.55 2.68
C GLY A 107 21.84 0.55 2.17
N ASN A 108 21.83 0.80 0.86
CA ASN A 108 20.95 1.77 0.20
C ASN A 108 20.43 1.20 -1.13
N GLU A 109 19.42 1.82 -1.73
CA GLU A 109 18.77 1.34 -2.97
C GLU A 109 19.36 1.91 -4.27
N GLY A 110 20.52 2.56 -4.21
CA GLY A 110 21.15 3.19 -5.37
C GLY A 110 20.39 4.40 -5.91
N THR A 111 20.61 4.70 -7.19
CA THR A 111 20.05 5.88 -7.87
C THR A 111 19.15 5.56 -9.05
N GLU A 112 19.08 4.30 -9.49
CA GLU A 112 18.27 3.90 -10.63
C GLU A 112 16.79 3.97 -10.26
N ASP A 113 16.01 4.78 -10.96
CA ASP A 113 14.58 4.96 -10.66
C ASP A 113 13.67 4.00 -11.46
N ASN A 114 14.21 3.26 -12.43
CA ASN A 114 13.46 2.34 -13.31
C ASN A 114 12.21 2.98 -13.95
N GLU A 115 12.32 4.27 -14.31
CA GLU A 115 11.21 5.06 -14.87
C GLU A 115 10.65 4.45 -16.15
N ASP A 116 11.47 3.80 -16.96
CA ASP A 116 11.01 3.10 -18.17
C ASP A 116 10.01 1.99 -17.84
N ILE A 117 10.31 1.16 -16.84
CA ILE A 117 9.43 0.07 -16.39
C ILE A 117 8.16 0.63 -15.75
N ILE A 118 8.29 1.66 -14.91
CA ILE A 118 7.15 2.33 -14.28
C ILE A 118 6.22 2.94 -15.32
N ASN A 119 6.78 3.58 -16.36
CA ASN A 119 5.99 4.14 -17.45
C ASN A 119 5.28 3.04 -18.26
N ASP A 120 5.94 1.92 -18.51
CA ASP A 120 5.33 0.77 -19.22
C ASP A 120 4.16 0.16 -18.41
N LEU A 121 4.32 -0.02 -17.09
CA LEU A 121 3.24 -0.49 -16.20
C LEU A 121 2.04 0.46 -16.21
N ASN A 122 2.28 1.77 -16.10
CA ASN A 122 1.24 2.78 -16.12
C ASN A 122 0.53 2.87 -17.49
N ALA A 123 1.29 2.77 -18.59
CA ALA A 123 0.70 2.75 -19.93
C ALA A 123 -0.24 1.54 -20.12
N LEU A 124 0.13 0.37 -19.59
CA LEU A 124 -0.73 -0.82 -19.63
C LEU A 124 -2.03 -0.64 -18.84
N LEU A 125 -1.98 0.07 -17.70
CA LEU A 125 -3.18 0.42 -16.92
C LEU A 125 -4.11 1.37 -17.69
N GLU A 126 -3.54 2.37 -18.37
CA GLU A 126 -4.30 3.32 -19.18
C GLU A 126 -4.90 2.68 -20.44
N GLU A 127 -4.16 1.80 -21.13
CA GLU A 127 -4.60 1.09 -22.34
C GLU A 127 -5.87 0.26 -22.08
N GLN A 128 -6.01 -0.34 -20.89
CA GLN A 128 -7.16 -1.18 -20.52
C GLN A 128 -8.36 -0.36 -20.02
N SER A 129 -8.10 0.82 -19.46
CA SER A 129 -9.14 1.82 -19.15
C SER A 129 -9.70 2.49 -20.42
N GLY A 130 -9.03 2.30 -21.56
CA GLY A 130 -9.23 3.02 -22.83
C GLY A 130 -10.35 2.53 -23.76
N ASP A 131 -11.08 1.44 -23.44
CA ASP A 131 -12.32 1.07 -24.18
C ASP A 131 -13.53 1.95 -23.78
N GLY A 132 -13.25 3.11 -23.18
CA GLY A 132 -14.25 4.07 -22.71
C GLY A 132 -13.68 5.48 -22.48
N ALA A 133 -13.24 6.13 -23.56
CA ALA A 133 -13.14 7.58 -23.75
C ALA A 133 -12.14 8.41 -22.89
N ALA A 134 -11.08 8.85 -23.58
CA ALA A 134 -10.47 10.19 -23.59
C ALA A 134 -10.29 10.98 -22.27
N ALA A 135 -9.00 11.13 -21.91
CA ALA A 135 -8.41 12.07 -20.95
C ALA A 135 -8.60 13.57 -21.32
N PRO A 136 -8.00 14.57 -20.61
CA PRO A 136 -7.52 14.66 -19.22
C PRO A 136 -8.05 15.92 -18.49
N ALA A 137 -7.93 16.02 -17.15
CA ALA A 137 -7.62 17.31 -16.47
C ALA A 137 -7.44 17.17 -14.95
N GLN A 138 -6.32 17.70 -14.48
CA GLN A 138 -6.02 18.13 -13.11
C GLN A 138 -7.16 18.94 -12.48
N LYS A 139 -7.39 18.77 -11.17
CA LYS A 139 -7.61 19.91 -10.26
C LYS A 139 -7.45 19.57 -8.79
N GLU A 140 -6.54 20.29 -8.15
CA GLU A 140 -6.42 20.48 -6.71
C GLU A 140 -7.70 21.03 -6.06
N VAL A 141 -7.92 20.58 -4.83
CA VAL A 141 -8.33 21.30 -3.60
C VAL A 141 -9.16 22.59 -3.76
N LYS A 142 -10.36 22.61 -3.12
CA LYS A 142 -10.70 23.47 -1.95
C LYS A 142 -12.22 23.62 -1.74
N LYS A 143 -12.67 23.18 -0.55
CA LYS A 143 -13.51 23.83 0.49
C LYS A 143 -14.71 24.72 0.09
N GLU A 144 -15.72 24.66 0.98
CA GLU A 144 -16.92 25.52 1.19
C GLU A 144 -18.19 25.03 0.47
N GLU A 145 -19.40 25.05 1.02
CA GLU A 145 -19.93 25.30 2.37
C GLU A 145 -21.42 24.81 2.36
N THR A 146 -21.91 24.44 3.55
CA THR A 146 -23.30 24.35 4.06
C THR A 146 -24.30 25.39 3.49
N PRO A 147 -25.66 25.23 3.54
CA PRO A 147 -26.39 25.02 4.82
C PRO A 147 -27.81 24.40 4.85
N ALA A 148 -28.20 24.02 6.09
CA ALA A 148 -29.54 24.08 6.71
C ALA A 148 -30.64 23.10 6.22
N LYS A 149 -31.53 22.52 7.04
CA LYS A 149 -31.99 22.88 8.39
C LYS A 149 -32.80 21.72 9.02
N GLU A 150 -32.67 21.63 10.36
CA GLU A 150 -33.67 21.28 11.39
C GLU A 150 -34.65 20.12 11.18
N GLU A 151 -34.59 19.11 12.06
CA GLU A 151 -35.61 19.02 13.12
C GLU A 151 -35.08 18.34 14.39
N LYS A 152 -35.73 18.70 15.49
CA LYS A 152 -35.27 18.68 16.89
C LYS A 152 -35.76 17.42 17.62
N ALA A 153 -35.27 17.28 18.86
CA ALA A 153 -35.68 16.37 19.94
C ALA A 153 -34.99 14.99 19.88
N GLU A 154 -34.45 14.42 20.96
CA GLU A 154 -34.69 14.69 22.37
C GLU A 154 -33.55 14.06 23.20
N ASN A 155 -33.37 14.63 24.38
CA ASN A 155 -32.47 14.25 25.45
C ASN A 155 -32.51 12.74 25.79
N LYS A 156 -31.37 12.05 25.68
CA LYS A 156 -31.00 10.95 26.59
C LYS A 156 -29.51 11.02 26.92
N GLN A 157 -29.24 11.48 28.15
CA GLN A 157 -28.12 10.97 28.93
C GLN A 157 -28.16 9.44 28.90
N GLU A 158 -27.23 8.84 28.16
CA GLU A 158 -26.82 7.47 28.40
C GLU A 158 -25.29 7.45 28.46
N SER A 159 -24.82 7.21 29.68
CA SER A 159 -23.46 6.83 30.03
C SER A 159 -23.00 5.70 29.11
N ALA A 160 -22.24 6.03 28.06
CA ALA A 160 -21.52 5.04 27.26
C ALA A 160 -20.24 4.70 28.05
N SER A 161 -20.23 3.48 28.58
CA SER A 161 -19.19 2.92 29.43
C SER A 161 -17.77 3.14 28.87
N ASP A 162 -16.85 3.48 29.77
CA ASP A 162 -15.41 3.63 29.52
C ASP A 162 -14.76 2.39 28.85
N GLU A 163 -15.45 1.24 28.84
CA GLU A 163 -15.00 -0.02 28.24
C GLU A 163 -14.87 0.00 26.71
N LYS A 164 -15.61 0.87 26.00
CA LYS A 164 -15.59 0.92 24.52
C LYS A 164 -14.51 1.84 23.94
N CYS A 165 -13.83 2.63 24.77
CA CYS A 165 -12.80 3.59 24.36
C CYS A 165 -11.42 3.17 24.87
N LYS A 166 -10.95 1.97 24.52
CA LYS A 166 -9.67 1.43 25.03
C LYS A 166 -8.46 2.32 24.73
N PHE A 167 -8.54 3.14 23.68
CA PHE A 167 -7.50 4.12 23.37
C PHE A 167 -7.21 5.10 24.52
N LYS A 168 -8.18 5.38 25.41
CA LYS A 168 -8.00 6.27 26.57
C LYS A 168 -7.12 5.68 27.67
N GLN A 169 -6.94 4.36 27.66
CA GLN A 169 -6.15 3.63 28.64
C GLN A 169 -4.73 3.36 28.12
N ILE A 170 -4.40 3.78 26.90
CA ILE A 170 -3.05 3.63 26.35
C ILE A 170 -2.12 4.53 27.18
N PRO A 171 -1.03 3.98 27.75
CA PRO A 171 -0.04 4.79 28.44
C PRO A 171 0.65 5.69 27.42
N ILE A 172 0.50 7.01 27.60
CA ILE A 172 1.15 8.02 26.76
C ILE A 172 2.41 8.48 27.48
N SER A 173 3.56 8.34 26.84
CA SER A 173 4.83 8.87 27.32
C SER A 173 4.86 10.40 27.28
N GLU A 174 5.78 11.02 28.01
CA GLU A 174 5.92 12.48 28.08
C GLU A 174 6.24 13.10 26.70
N TYR A 175 6.98 12.37 25.86
CA TYR A 175 7.25 12.76 24.47
C TYR A 175 5.98 12.77 23.60
N GLU A 176 5.18 11.71 23.67
CA GLU A 176 3.92 11.61 22.90
C GLU A 176 2.89 12.64 23.36
N ALA A 177 2.81 12.91 24.67
CA ALA A 177 1.96 13.97 25.21
C ALA A 177 2.37 15.35 24.67
N THR A 178 3.68 15.60 24.58
CA THR A 178 4.22 16.84 23.99
C THR A 178 3.86 16.97 22.52
N ALA A 179 4.01 15.89 21.74
CA ALA A 179 3.64 15.86 20.32
C ALA A 179 2.13 16.09 20.10
N ILE A 180 1.27 15.48 20.92
CA ILE A 180 -0.19 15.67 20.89
C ILE A 180 -0.56 17.13 21.19
N ASN A 181 0.11 17.74 22.17
CA ASN A 181 -0.13 19.14 22.53
C ASN A 181 0.35 20.11 21.44
N SER A 182 1.50 19.86 20.81
CA SER A 182 1.98 20.64 19.65
C SER A 182 1.00 20.54 18.47
N ALA A 183 0.55 19.33 18.16
CA ALA A 183 -0.43 19.11 17.09
C ALA A 183 -1.73 19.89 17.33
N ARG A 184 -2.22 19.93 18.58
CA ARG A 184 -3.39 20.75 18.95
C ARG A 184 -3.12 22.26 18.83
N ALA A 185 -1.94 22.71 19.22
CA ALA A 185 -1.54 24.12 19.10
C ALA A 185 -1.44 24.57 17.63
N GLU A 186 -1.06 23.66 16.74
CA GLU A 186 -1.03 23.86 15.29
C GLU A 186 -2.41 23.72 14.61
N GLY A 187 -3.48 23.52 15.39
CA GLY A 187 -4.85 23.38 14.88
C GLY A 187 -5.14 22.04 14.19
N LYS A 188 -4.30 21.02 14.41
CA LYS A 188 -4.54 19.66 13.89
C LYS A 188 -5.48 18.89 14.81
N ASN A 189 -6.25 17.99 14.20
CA ASN A 189 -7.13 17.09 14.93
C ASN A 189 -6.35 15.88 15.44
N VAL A 190 -6.56 15.51 16.70
CA VAL A 190 -5.97 14.32 17.33
C VAL A 190 -7.07 13.30 17.56
N TYR A 191 -6.92 12.13 16.97
CA TYR A 191 -7.91 11.05 17.03
C TYR A 191 -7.38 9.87 17.85
N GLY A 192 -8.26 9.30 18.67
CA GLY A 192 -8.03 8.01 19.32
C GLY A 192 -9.00 6.98 18.73
N ILE A 193 -8.46 5.87 18.23
CA ILE A 193 -9.25 4.83 17.57
C ILE A 193 -9.14 3.55 18.38
N THR A 194 -10.26 2.87 18.59
CA THR A 194 -10.27 1.51 19.13
C THR A 194 -10.94 0.60 18.11
N VAL A 195 -10.20 -0.37 17.60
CA VAL A 195 -10.68 -1.34 16.61
C VAL A 195 -11.12 -2.61 17.34
N TYR A 196 -12.30 -3.11 16.99
CA TYR A 196 -12.86 -4.35 17.52
C TYR A 196 -13.01 -5.35 16.38
N LEU A 197 -12.38 -6.51 16.51
CA LEU A 197 -12.57 -7.61 15.56
C LEU A 197 -13.79 -8.44 15.96
N GLN A 198 -14.65 -8.71 14.99
CA GLN A 198 -15.77 -9.62 15.19
C GLN A 198 -15.24 -11.07 15.29
N LYS A 199 -15.74 -11.85 16.25
CA LYS A 199 -15.31 -13.25 16.43
C LYS A 199 -15.57 -14.15 15.23
N THR A 200 -16.47 -13.75 14.33
CA THR A 200 -16.81 -14.45 13.08
C THR A 200 -15.97 -13.98 11.89
N CYS A 201 -15.00 -13.08 12.09
CA CYS A 201 -14.10 -12.62 11.04
C CYS A 201 -13.13 -13.76 10.69
N ILE A 202 -13.35 -14.39 9.54
CA ILE A 202 -12.40 -15.34 8.96
C ILE A 202 -11.45 -14.50 8.11
N LEU A 203 -10.15 -14.52 8.44
CA LEU A 203 -9.13 -14.10 7.47
C LEU A 203 -9.19 -15.09 6.31
N LYS A 204 -9.69 -14.61 5.17
CA LYS A 204 -9.46 -15.26 3.88
C LYS A 204 -8.15 -14.72 3.34
#